data_AF-A0A7C1S144-F1
#
_entry.id   AF-A0A7C1S144-F1
#
_cell.length_a   1.000
_cell.length_b   1.000
_cell.length_c   1.000
_cell.angle_alpha   90.00
_cell.angle_beta   90.00
_cell.angle_gamma   90.00
#
_symmetry.space_group_name_H-M   'P 1'
#
loop_
_entity.id
_entity.type
_entity.pdbx_description
1 polymer ?
#
loop_
_entity_poly.entity_id
_entity_poly.type
_entity_poly.pdbx_seq_one_letter_code
_entity_poly.pdbx_strand_id
1 'polypeptide(L)' 'MQKLDKQETLRHSTAHVLAAAVLEMFPEAKFAIGPATENGFYYDFDLPRTLIPEDLDILEEKMKKIVKENHPFRKKN' A
#
# COMPACT_ATOMS: atom_id res chain seq x y z
N MET A 1 23.49 11.08 5.45
CA MET A 1 22.16 10.62 4.99
C MET A 1 22.24 9.11 4.86
N GLN A 2 21.61 8.35 5.76
CA GLN A 2 21.58 6.90 5.66
C GLN A 2 20.90 6.55 4.32
N LYS A 3 21.57 5.78 3.47
CA LYS A 3 20.92 5.22 2.27
C LYS A 3 19.83 4.30 2.80
N LEU A 4 18.55 4.61 2.56
CA LEU A 4 17.51 3.61 2.74
C LEU A 4 17.91 2.36 1.96
N ASP A 5 17.75 1.20 2.58
CA ASP A 5 17.97 -0.04 1.88
C ASP A 5 17.03 -0.09 0.66
N LYS A 6 17.52 -0.61 -0.47
CA LYS A 6 16.71 -0.75 -1.68
C LYS A 6 15.47 -1.60 -1.39
N GLN A 7 15.61 -2.59 -0.51
CA GLN A 7 14.52 -3.46 -0.12
C GLN A 7 13.50 -2.72 0.77
N GLU A 8 13.97 -1.89 1.70
CA GLU A 8 13.12 -1.01 2.52
C GLU A 8 12.32 -0.02 1.64
N THR A 9 12.97 0.60 0.66
CA THR A 9 12.31 1.50 -0.30
C THR A 9 11.23 0.77 -1.09
N LEU A 10 11.52 -0.43 -1.61
CA LEU A 10 10.56 -1.26 -2.33
C LEU A 10 9.35 -1.62 -1.46
N ARG A 11 9.60 -2.06 -0.22
CA ARG A 11 8.54 -2.42 0.73
C ARG A 11 7.67 -1.22 1.08
N HIS A 12 8.29 -0.06 1.33
CA HIS A 12 7.55 1.18 1.61
C HIS A 12 6.71 1.62 0.41
N SER A 13 7.26 1.59 -0.81
CA SER A 13 6.49 1.85 -2.03
C SER A 13 5.34 0.86 -2.21
N THR A 14 5.52 -0.41 -1.82
CA THR A 14 4.46 -1.42 -1.89
C THR A 14 3.34 -1.13 -0.88
N ALA A 15 3.65 -0.58 0.30
CA ALA A 15 2.63 -0.10 1.24
C ALA A 15 1.75 1.01 0.65
N HIS A 16 2.33 1.93 -0.16
CA HIS A 16 1.55 2.94 -0.89
C HIS A 16 0.64 2.33 -1.95
N VAL A 17 1.09 1.26 -2.63
CA VAL A 17 0.25 0.52 -3.59
C VAL A 17 -0.94 -0.14 -2.89
N LEU A 18 -0.73 -0.73 -1.71
CA LEU A 18 -1.83 -1.26 -0.90
C LEU A 18 -2.83 -0.16 -0.51
N ALA A 19 -2.35 1.00 -0.07
CA ALA A 19 -3.21 2.14 0.28
C ALA A 19 -4.05 2.61 -0.91
N ALA A 20 -3.47 2.66 -2.11
CA ALA A 20 -4.20 2.98 -3.34
C ALA A 20 -5.29 1.93 -3.66
N ALA A 21 -4.95 0.64 -3.56
CA ALA A 21 -5.91 -0.45 -3.76
C ALA A 21 -7.06 -0.41 -2.75
N VAL A 22 -6.76 -0.07 -1.48
CA VAL A 22 -7.76 0.11 -0.43
C VAL A 22 -8.69 1.28 -0.74
N LEU A 23 -8.18 2.43 -1.20
CA LEU A 23 -9.06 3.55 -1.58
C LEU A 23 -9.96 3.24 -2.78
N GLU A 24 -9.50 2.43 -3.73
CA GLU A 24 -10.38 1.99 -4.82
C GLU A 24 -11.54 1.11 -4.31
N MET A 25 -11.32 0.33 -3.26
CA MET A 25 -12.33 -0.55 -2.68
C MET A 25 -13.22 0.16 -1.65
N PHE A 26 -12.62 1.05 -0.86
CA PHE A 26 -13.22 1.81 0.21
C PHE A 26 -12.86 3.30 0.04
N PRO A 27 -13.61 4.05 -0.76
CA PRO A 27 -13.31 5.46 -1.03
C PRO A 27 -13.29 6.36 0.22
N GLU A 28 -13.94 5.94 1.30
CA GLU A 28 -13.97 6.65 2.59
C GLU A 28 -12.90 6.18 3.59
N ALA A 29 -12.01 5.25 3.20
CA ALA A 29 -10.95 4.76 4.06
C ALA A 29 -10.04 5.90 4.52
N LYS A 30 -9.67 5.88 5.81
CA LYS A 30 -8.65 6.78 6.35
C LYS A 30 -7.37 6.03 6.65
N PHE A 31 -6.26 6.72 6.44
CA PHE A 31 -4.91 6.19 6.60
C PHE A 31 -4.30 6.62 7.92
N ALA A 32 -3.65 5.69 8.62
CA ALA A 32 -2.83 6.01 9.78
C ALA A 32 -1.33 5.95 9.44
N ILE A 33 -0.73 4.75 9.49
CA ILE A 33 0.70 4.54 9.20
C ILE A 33 0.91 3.31 8.30
N GLY A 34 1.94 3.37 7.45
CA GLY A 34 2.32 2.26 6.57
C GLY A 34 3.83 2.09 6.43
N PRO A 35 4.54 1.65 7.48
CA PRO A 35 5.99 1.51 7.44
C PRO A 35 6.42 0.21 6.73
N ALA A 36 7.62 0.25 6.16
CA ALA A 36 8.33 -0.98 5.81
C ALA A 36 8.81 -1.68 7.09
N THR A 37 8.94 -3.00 7.04
CA THR A 37 9.52 -3.82 8.11
C THR A 37 10.70 -4.64 7.57
N GLU A 38 11.41 -5.33 8.46
CA GLU A 38 12.52 -6.22 8.09
C GLU A 38 12.09 -7.33 7.11
N ASN A 39 10.83 -7.76 7.17
CA ASN A 39 10.32 -8.89 6.39
C ASN A 39 9.19 -8.52 5.41
N GLY A 40 8.75 -7.27 5.38
CA GLY A 40 7.64 -6.85 4.52
C GLY A 40 7.21 -5.42 4.80
N PHE A 41 5.91 -5.21 4.95
CA PHE A 41 5.30 -3.95 5.31
C PHE A 41 3.93 -4.25 5.93
N TYR A 42 3.35 -3.27 6.60
CA TYR A 42 1.94 -3.28 6.97
C TYR A 42 1.35 -1.89 6.73
N TYR A 43 0.03 -1.79 6.83
CA TYR A 43 -0.65 -0.51 6.77
C TYR A 43 -1.89 -0.55 7.67
N ASP A 44 -2.03 0.47 8.52
CA ASP A 44 -3.17 0.66 9.40
C ASP A 44 -4.25 1.52 8.74
N PHE A 45 -5.47 0.98 8.67
CA PHE A 45 -6.63 1.63 8.06
C PHE A 45 -7.79 1.75 9.05
N ASP A 46 -8.50 2.87 8.99
CA ASP A 46 -9.86 3.01 9.49
C ASP A 46 -10.83 2.79 8.31
N LEU A 47 -11.59 1.70 8.38
CA LEU A 47 -12.44 1.19 7.29
C LEU A 47 -13.90 1.13 7.74
N PRO A 48 -14.87 1.29 6.81
CA PRO A 48 -16.30 1.20 7.14
C PRO A 48 -16.73 -0.20 7.62
N ARG A 49 -15.93 -1.23 7.31
CA ARG A 49 -16.07 -2.59 7.84
C ARG A 49 -14.71 -3.26 7.96
N THR A 50 -14.61 -4.27 8.80
CA THR A 50 -13.43 -5.14 8.88
C THR A 50 -13.23 -5.89 7.58
N LEU A 51 -11.97 -6.10 7.21
CA LEU A 51 -11.59 -6.97 6.10
C LEU A 51 -11.91 -8.43 6.44
N ILE A 52 -12.43 -9.15 5.46
CA ILE A 52 -12.60 -10.61 5.49
C ILE A 52 -11.53 -11.25 4.59
N PRO A 53 -11.23 -12.55 4.75
CA PRO A 53 -10.20 -13.23 3.96
C PRO A 53 -10.35 -13.04 2.44
N GLU A 54 -11.58 -13.02 1.93
CA GLU A 54 -11.91 -12.87 0.52
C GLU A 54 -11.52 -11.48 -0.03
N ASP A 55 -11.48 -10.45 0.82
CA ASP A 55 -11.03 -9.13 0.40
C ASP A 55 -9.53 -9.12 0.07
N LEU A 56 -8.74 -10.01 0.68
CA LEU A 56 -7.29 -10.05 0.49
C LEU A 56 -6.93 -10.43 -0.95
N ASP A 57 -7.63 -11.41 -1.54
CA ASP A 57 -7.43 -11.80 -2.94
C ASP A 57 -7.79 -10.65 -3.89
N ILE A 58 -8.87 -9.94 -3.61
CA ILE A 58 -9.31 -8.79 -4.42
C ILE A 58 -8.30 -7.62 -4.29
N LEU A 59 -7.81 -7.35 -3.08
CA LEU A 59 -6.80 -6.34 -2.84
C LEU A 59 -5.48 -6.69 -3.55
N GLU A 60 -5.04 -7.95 -3.49
CA GLU A 60 -3.83 -8.39 -4.18
C GLU A 60 -3.94 -8.20 -5.70
N GLU A 61 -5.06 -8.58 -6.31
CA GLU A 61 -5.27 -8.38 -7.75
C GLU A 61 -5.31 -6.90 -8.14
N LYS A 62 -5.95 -6.05 -7.32
CA LYS A 62 -5.90 -4.59 -7.49
C LYS A 62 -4.48 -4.05 -7.39
N MET A 63 -3.70 -4.48 -6.41
CA MET A 63 -2.30 -4.07 -6.27
C MET A 63 -1.48 -4.47 -7.51
N LYS A 64 -1.63 -5.70 -8.01
CA LYS A 64 -0.96 -6.17 -9.23
C LYS A 64 -1.35 -5.31 -10.44
N LYS A 65 -2.62 -4.93 -10.56
CA LYS A 65 -3.09 -4.02 -11.63
C LYS A 65 -2.42 -2.65 -11.52
N ILE A 66 -2.42 -2.02 -10.35
CA ILE A 66 -1.80 -0.70 -10.11
C ILE A 66 -0.30 -0.73 -10.45
N VAL A 67 0.41 -1.79 -10.06
CA VAL A 67 1.84 -1.96 -10.41
C VAL A 67 2.04 -2.03 -11.93
N LYS A 68 1.18 -2.76 -12.65
CA LYS A 68 1.26 -2.88 -14.12
C LYS A 68 1.00 -1.57 -14.85
N GLU A 69 0.23 -0.66 -14.26
CA GLU A 69 -0.03 0.66 -14.85
C GLU A 69 1.22 1.55 -14.87
N ASN A 70 2.24 1.24 -14.06
CA ASN A 70 3.56 1.87 -14.07
C ASN A 70 3.50 3.41 -13.95
N HIS A 71 2.62 3.90 -13.08
CA HIS A 71 2.51 5.34 -12.79
C HIS A 71 3.80 5.87 -12.15
N PRO A 72 4.26 7.08 -12.53
CA PRO A 72 5.44 7.67 -11.93
C PRO A 72 5.15 8.16 -10.51
N PHE A 73 5.99 7.78 -9.54
CA PHE A 73 5.97 8.40 -8.22
C PHE A 73 6.52 9.84 -8.31
N ARG A 74 5.70 10.82 -7.95
CA ARG A 74 6.06 12.25 -7.96
C ARG A 74 6.05 12.81 -6.54
N LYS A 75 7.24 13.01 -5.98
CA LYS A 75 7.41 13.77 -4.74
C LYS A 75 7.38 15.27 -5.07
N LYS A 76 6.49 16.02 -4.45
CA LYS A 76 6.51 17.50 -4.47
C LYS A 76 7.05 17.98 -3.13
N ASN A 77 7.93 18.98 -3.17
CA ASN A 77 8.46 19.68 -2.00
C ASN A 77 7.75 21.02 -1.85
#